data_AF-A0A6N9DWY8-F1
#
_entry.id   AF-A0A6N9DWY8-F1
#
_cell.length_a   1.000
_cell.length_b   1.000
_cell.length_c   1.000
_cell.angle_alpha   90.00
_cell.angle_beta   90.00
_cell.angle_gamma   90.00
#
_symmetry.space_group_name_H-M   'P 1'
#
loop_
_entity.id
_entity.type
_entity.pdbx_description
1 polymer ?
#
loop_
_entity_poly.entity_id
_entity_poly.type
_entity_poly.pdbx_seq_one_letter_code
_entity_poly.pdbx_strand_id
1 'polypeptide(L)'
;MWVLSVGCLSLTMLISHAFVAQRAENVALAQAMDQDVLNLTSLNIRMSQRAIHPPKHLVKAVVELPRVQAARARIAPSPKSAVLEDDNHNRALILSVLDDDRLQVHVLDDLDFAQHVPFVTACAKNRGCAFDRRPITGGLGCVAICIQRSLDPSREP
;
A
#
# COMPACT_ATOMS: atom_id res chain seq x y z
N MET A 1 76.61 -18.61 18.70
CA MET A 1 75.67 -19.21 17.73
C MET A 1 74.48 -19.75 18.51
N TRP A 2 73.37 -18.98 18.60
CA TRP A 2 72.05 -19.44 19.04
C TRP A 2 71.00 -18.66 18.21
N VAL A 3 70.02 -19.40 17.71
CA VAL A 3 69.07 -19.05 16.65
C VAL A 3 67.76 -18.51 17.24
N LEU A 4 67.16 -17.57 16.50
CA LEU A 4 65.87 -16.90 16.73
C LEU A 4 64.69 -17.84 17.01
N SER A 5 63.80 -17.44 17.91
CA SER A 5 62.40 -17.89 17.93
C SER A 5 61.47 -16.70 17.61
N VAL A 6 60.83 -16.73 16.44
CA VAL A 6 59.66 -15.90 16.11
C VAL A 6 58.61 -16.85 15.57
N GLY A 7 57.48 -16.97 16.25
CA GLY A 7 56.44 -17.89 15.84
C GLY A 7 55.22 -17.87 16.74
N CYS A 8 54.58 -16.70 16.92
CA CYS A 8 53.30 -16.62 17.59
C CYS A 8 52.52 -15.36 17.17
N LEU A 9 52.14 -15.23 15.89
CA LEU A 9 51.32 -14.07 15.46
C LEU A 9 50.32 -14.34 14.31
N SER A 10 50.18 -15.56 13.80
CA SER A 10 49.32 -15.80 12.61
C SER A 10 47.94 -16.42 12.87
N LEU A 11 47.58 -16.79 14.10
CA LEU A 11 46.33 -17.55 14.34
C LEU A 11 45.11 -16.70 14.75
N THR A 12 45.26 -15.42 15.09
CA THR A 12 44.15 -14.58 15.58
C THR A 12 43.39 -13.83 14.47
N MET A 13 43.91 -13.76 13.24
CA MET A 13 43.27 -13.02 12.14
C MET A 13 42.18 -13.80 11.38
N LEU A 14 42.16 -15.14 11.49
CA LEU A 14 41.21 -15.97 10.73
C LEU A 14 39.82 -16.07 11.37
N ILE A 15 39.69 -15.82 12.68
CA ILE A 15 38.39 -15.90 13.38
C ILE A 15 37.54 -14.64 13.12
N SER A 16 38.17 -13.47 12.94
CA SER A 16 37.47 -12.19 12.76
C SER A 16 36.73 -12.08 11.42
N HIS A 17 37.23 -12.71 10.35
CA HIS A 17 36.59 -12.63 9.03
C HIS A 17 35.30 -13.45 8.95
N ALA A 18 35.28 -14.62 9.58
CA ALA A 18 34.09 -15.47 9.61
C ALA A 18 32.93 -14.81 10.36
N PHE A 19 33.22 -14.10 11.46
CA PHE A 19 32.18 -13.45 12.27
C PHE A 19 31.55 -12.23 11.58
N VAL A 20 32.33 -11.49 10.79
CA VAL A 20 31.84 -10.34 10.01
C VAL A 20 30.95 -10.81 8.85
N ALA A 21 31.33 -11.88 8.15
CA ALA A 21 30.51 -12.45 7.09
C ALA A 21 29.16 -12.98 7.61
N GLN A 22 29.19 -13.71 8.73
CA GLN A 22 27.97 -14.23 9.38
C GLN A 22 27.01 -13.11 9.81
N ARG A 23 27.55 -11.99 10.29
CA ARG A 23 26.75 -10.83 10.71
C ARG A 23 26.16 -10.08 9.52
N ALA A 24 26.89 -9.99 8.41
CA ALA A 24 26.41 -9.37 7.18
C ALA A 24 25.27 -10.20 6.54
N GLU A 25 25.37 -11.52 6.53
CA GLU A 25 24.30 -12.41 6.05
C GLU A 25 23.05 -12.34 6.92
N ASN A 26 23.20 -12.34 8.25
CA ASN A 26 22.06 -12.21 9.17
C ASN A 26 21.38 -10.83 9.08
N VAL A 27 22.15 -9.76 8.84
CA VAL A 27 21.59 -8.42 8.59
C VAL A 27 20.89 -8.37 7.23
N ALA A 28 21.45 -8.98 6.19
CA ALA A 28 20.82 -9.07 4.87
C ALA A 28 19.52 -9.89 4.91
N LEU A 29 19.48 -10.98 5.68
CA LEU A 29 18.28 -11.79 5.87
C LEU A 29 17.20 -11.03 6.67
N ALA A 30 17.59 -10.30 7.72
CA ALA A 30 16.67 -9.45 8.47
C ALA A 30 16.15 -8.27 7.62
N GLN A 31 16.98 -7.69 6.75
CA GLN A 31 16.57 -6.65 5.80
C GLN A 31 15.70 -7.21 4.67
N ALA A 32 15.89 -8.47 4.26
CA ALA A 32 15.03 -9.14 3.28
C ALA A 32 13.66 -9.52 3.87
N MET A 33 13.56 -9.76 5.18
CA MET A 33 12.29 -10.01 5.86
C MET A 33 11.46 -8.73 6.10
N ASP A 34 12.09 -7.56 6.07
CA ASP A 34 11.45 -6.26 6.27
C ASP A 34 10.89 -5.65 4.96
N GLN A 35 11.13 -6.29 3.81
CA GLN A 35 10.96 -5.64 2.50
C GLN A 35 9.60 -5.80 1.81
N ASP A 36 8.62 -6.48 2.37
CA ASP A 36 7.33 -6.71 1.67
C ASP A 36 6.10 -6.66 2.58
N VAL A 37 6.20 -5.98 3.72
CA VAL A 37 5.05 -5.75 4.60
C VAL A 37 4.39 -4.42 4.20
N LEU A 38 3.18 -4.51 3.66
CA LEU A 38 2.35 -3.35 3.34
C LEU A 38 2.10 -2.49 4.58
N ASN A 39 2.53 -1.22 4.52
CA ASN A 39 2.27 -0.28 5.60
C ASN A 39 0.91 0.44 5.42
N LEU A 40 -0.11 -0.02 6.16
CA LEU A 40 -1.45 0.56 6.11
C LEU A 40 -1.56 1.96 6.75
N THR A 41 -0.62 2.34 7.61
CA THR A 41 -0.64 3.66 8.28
C THR A 41 -0.16 4.80 7.38
N SER A 42 0.55 4.49 6.29
CA SER A 42 1.09 5.49 5.36
C SER A 42 0.59 5.34 3.92
N LEU A 43 -0.62 4.78 3.75
CA LEU A 43 -1.22 4.69 2.42
C LEU A 43 -1.37 6.08 1.80
N ASN A 44 -0.88 6.24 0.58
CA ASN A 44 -1.04 7.40 -0.28
C ASN A 44 -2.14 7.15 -1.32
N ILE A 45 -2.81 8.22 -1.77
CA ILE A 45 -3.85 8.14 -2.80
C ILE A 45 -3.33 8.78 -4.08
N ARG A 46 -3.20 7.98 -5.14
CA ARG A 46 -2.82 8.45 -6.47
C ARG A 46 -3.98 8.33 -7.44
N MET A 47 -4.46 9.48 -7.93
CA MET A 47 -5.56 9.55 -8.89
C MET A 47 -5.09 9.28 -10.32
N SER A 48 -5.93 8.64 -11.13
CA SER A 48 -5.66 8.39 -12.56
C SER A 48 -6.86 8.77 -13.41
N GLN A 49 -6.59 9.42 -14.55
CA GLN A 49 -7.60 9.74 -15.58
C GLN A 49 -7.92 8.53 -16.47
N ARG A 50 -7.12 7.47 -16.39
CA ARG A 50 -7.36 6.20 -17.10
C ARG A 50 -7.93 5.18 -16.14
N ALA A 51 -8.84 4.34 -16.63
CA ALA A 51 -9.22 3.13 -15.92
C ALA A 51 -7.97 2.25 -15.76
N ILE A 52 -7.71 1.80 -14.54
CA ILE A 52 -6.60 0.89 -14.26
C ILE A 52 -7.21 -0.49 -14.00
N HIS A 53 -6.83 -1.45 -14.85
CA HIS A 53 -7.21 -2.85 -14.70
C HIS A 53 -5.98 -3.64 -14.25
N PRO A 54 -5.90 -4.05 -12.98
CA PRO A 54 -4.78 -4.86 -12.52
C PRO A 54 -4.76 -6.22 -13.24
N PRO A 55 -3.56 -6.78 -13.51
CA PRO A 55 -3.44 -8.15 -13.97
C PRO A 55 -4.17 -9.12 -13.03
N LYS A 56 -4.99 -10.03 -13.58
CA LYS A 56 -5.88 -10.90 -12.79
C LYS A 56 -5.14 -11.73 -11.73
N HIS A 57 -3.90 -12.13 -11.98
CA HIS A 57 -3.10 -12.94 -11.05
C HIS A 57 -2.64 -12.16 -9.81
N LEU A 58 -2.68 -10.82 -9.83
CA LEU A 58 -2.36 -9.97 -8.69
C LEU A 58 -3.60 -9.61 -7.85
N VAL A 59 -4.79 -9.84 -8.39
CA VAL A 59 -6.04 -9.50 -7.69
C VAL A 59 -6.39 -10.62 -6.71
N LYS A 60 -6.39 -10.30 -5.42
CA LYS A 60 -6.78 -11.20 -4.33
C LYS A 60 -8.30 -11.25 -4.16
N ALA A 61 -8.96 -10.10 -4.28
CA ALA A 61 -10.41 -9.99 -4.22
C ALA A 61 -10.93 -8.80 -5.05
N VAL A 62 -12.21 -8.86 -5.40
CA VAL A 62 -12.94 -7.76 -6.05
C VAL A 62 -14.18 -7.47 -5.23
N VAL A 63 -14.32 -6.22 -4.78
CA VAL A 63 -15.41 -5.79 -3.90
C VAL A 63 -16.17 -4.64 -4.58
N GLU A 64 -17.47 -4.82 -4.79
CA GLU A 64 -18.34 -3.73 -5.26
C GLU A 64 -18.80 -2.86 -4.10
N LEU A 65 -18.99 -1.56 -4.37
CA LEU A 65 -19.53 -0.59 -3.41
C LEU A 65 -20.91 -0.08 -3.89
N PRO A 66 -21.96 -0.93 -3.92
CA PRO A 66 -23.23 -0.61 -4.60
C PRO A 66 -24.02 0.55 -3.96
N ARG A 67 -23.72 0.89 -2.69
CA ARG A 67 -24.37 1.99 -1.96
C ARG A 67 -23.50 3.25 -1.86
N VAL A 68 -22.37 3.28 -2.57
CA VAL A 68 -21.45 4.42 -2.60
C VAL A 68 -21.44 5.00 -4.00
N GLN A 69 -21.70 6.30 -4.09
CA GLN A 69 -21.61 7.05 -5.34
C GLN A 69 -20.54 8.12 -5.22
N ALA A 70 -19.86 8.41 -6.34
CA ALA A 70 -18.86 9.45 -6.44
C ALA A 70 -19.31 10.52 -7.44
N ALA A 71 -19.39 11.76 -7.00
CA ALA A 71 -19.71 12.87 -7.89
C ALA A 71 -18.63 13.04 -8.96
N ARG A 72 -19.02 13.31 -10.21
CA ARG A 72 -18.07 13.73 -11.24
C ARG A 72 -17.57 15.15 -10.96
N ALA A 73 -16.27 15.37 -11.14
CA ALA A 73 -15.66 16.70 -11.06
C ALA A 73 -16.28 17.64 -12.10
N ARG A 74 -16.54 18.89 -11.73
CA ARG A 74 -17.09 19.91 -12.64
C ARG A 74 -16.01 20.68 -13.40
N ILE A 75 -14.83 20.82 -12.80
CA ILE A 75 -13.79 21.78 -13.19
C ILE A 75 -12.67 21.15 -14.04
N ALA A 76 -12.68 19.82 -14.19
CA ALA A 76 -11.72 19.05 -14.98
C ALA A 76 -12.30 17.66 -15.32
N PRO A 77 -11.70 16.89 -16.23
CA PRO A 77 -12.02 15.49 -16.41
C PRO A 77 -11.96 14.73 -15.07
N SER A 78 -13.02 13.98 -14.80
CA SER A 78 -13.11 13.20 -13.56
C SER A 78 -12.15 12.01 -13.63
N PRO A 79 -11.33 11.77 -12.59
CA PRO A 79 -10.51 10.58 -12.54
C PRO A 79 -11.37 9.32 -12.64
N LYS A 80 -10.81 8.28 -13.26
CA LYS A 80 -11.46 6.99 -13.48
C LYS A 80 -11.04 5.94 -12.46
N SER A 81 -9.89 6.13 -11.82
CA SER A 81 -9.45 5.27 -10.73
C SER A 81 -8.60 6.03 -9.71
N ALA A 82 -8.47 5.43 -8.53
CA ALA A 82 -7.56 5.84 -7.46
C ALA A 82 -6.78 4.61 -7.00
N VAL A 83 -5.46 4.71 -6.94
CA VAL A 83 -4.57 3.68 -6.39
C VAL A 83 -4.25 4.06 -4.95
N LEU A 84 -4.41 3.12 -4.03
CA LEU A 84 -3.92 3.23 -2.67
C LEU A 84 -2.64 2.40 -2.55
N GLU A 85 -1.53 3.07 -2.27
CA GLU A 85 -0.19 2.47 -2.21
C GLU A 85 0.59 3.06 -1.04
N ASP A 86 1.45 2.28 -0.39
CA ASP A 86 2.32 2.78 0.69
C ASP A 86 3.47 3.67 0.16
N ASP A 87 4.34 4.13 1.07
CA ASP A 87 5.51 4.95 0.70
C ASP A 87 6.56 4.19 -0.14
N ASN A 88 6.54 2.86 -0.12
CA ASN A 88 7.39 2.00 -0.92
C ASN A 88 6.76 1.68 -2.29
N HIS A 89 5.60 2.28 -2.61
CA HIS A 89 4.79 2.02 -3.80
C HIS A 89 4.20 0.61 -3.89
N ASN A 90 4.09 -0.10 -2.77
CA ASN A 90 3.33 -1.34 -2.70
C ASN A 90 1.84 -1.01 -2.76
N ARG A 91 1.17 -1.51 -3.79
CA ARG A 91 -0.23 -1.16 -4.06
C ARG A 91 -1.14 -2.09 -3.26
N ALA A 92 -1.91 -1.51 -2.34
CA ALA A 92 -2.89 -2.23 -1.54
C ALA A 92 -4.20 -2.45 -2.32
N LEU A 93 -4.73 -1.37 -2.90
CA LEU A 93 -6.06 -1.34 -3.49
C LEU A 93 -6.09 -0.47 -4.75
N ILE A 94 -6.98 -0.81 -5.68
CA ILE A 94 -7.37 0.07 -6.80
C ILE A 94 -8.88 0.26 -6.75
N LEU A 95 -9.30 1.50 -6.47
CA LEU A 95 -10.69 1.93 -6.61
C LEU A 95 -10.92 2.39 -8.06
N SER A 96 -11.92 1.82 -8.73
CA SER A 96 -12.27 2.11 -10.11
C SER A 96 -13.73 2.49 -10.25
N VAL A 97 -14.01 3.40 -11.18
CA VAL A 97 -15.36 3.73 -11.65
C VAL A 97 -15.68 2.85 -12.86
N LEU A 98 -16.74 2.06 -12.77
CA LEU A 98 -17.26 1.25 -13.87
C LEU A 98 -18.04 2.12 -14.86
N ASP A 99 -18.35 1.56 -16.04
CA ASP A 99 -19.04 2.29 -17.11
C ASP A 99 -20.46 2.74 -16.71
N ASP A 100 -21.08 2.06 -15.76
CA ASP A 100 -22.39 2.38 -15.18
C ASP A 100 -22.31 3.28 -13.93
N ASP A 101 -21.17 3.96 -13.74
CA ASP A 101 -20.84 4.82 -12.59
C ASP A 101 -20.82 4.09 -11.23
N ARG A 102 -20.93 2.75 -11.19
CA ARG A 102 -20.68 1.99 -9.97
C ARG A 102 -19.21 2.00 -9.60
N LEU A 103 -18.94 1.84 -8.30
CA LEU A 103 -17.60 1.78 -7.76
C LEU A 103 -17.20 0.33 -7.45
N GLN A 104 -16.00 -0.04 -7.85
CA GLN A 104 -15.40 -1.34 -7.61
C GLN A 104 -14.00 -1.17 -7.03
N VAL A 105 -13.63 -2.00 -6.07
CA VAL A 105 -12.29 -2.05 -5.48
C VAL A 105 -11.65 -3.38 -5.84
N HIS A 106 -10.49 -3.32 -6.50
CA HIS A 106 -9.59 -4.46 -6.62
C HIS A 106 -8.65 -4.48 -5.43
N VAL A 107 -8.64 -5.58 -4.68
CA VAL A 107 -7.72 -5.83 -3.57
C VAL A 107 -6.51 -6.55 -4.11
N LEU A 108 -5.31 -6.01 -3.87
CA LEU A 108 -4.06 -6.53 -4.42
C LEU A 108 -3.16 -7.19 -3.36
N ASP A 109 -3.48 -6.97 -2.09
CA ASP A 109 -2.78 -7.55 -0.94
C ASP A 109 -3.72 -8.44 -0.10
N ASP A 110 -3.20 -9.15 0.89
CA ASP A 110 -3.95 -10.00 1.81
C ASP A 110 -4.71 -9.15 2.84
N LEU A 111 -5.77 -8.48 2.36
CA LEU A 111 -6.66 -7.62 3.13
C LEU A 111 -8.10 -8.08 2.96
N ASP A 112 -8.79 -8.32 4.06
CA ASP A 112 -10.25 -8.53 4.01
C ASP A 112 -10.97 -7.18 3.92
N PHE A 113 -10.94 -6.56 2.75
CA PHE A 113 -11.56 -5.25 2.55
C PHE A 113 -13.09 -5.27 2.73
N ALA A 114 -13.74 -6.44 2.60
CA ALA A 114 -15.20 -6.54 2.67
C ALA A 114 -15.77 -6.09 4.03
N GLN A 115 -15.06 -6.37 5.13
CA GLN A 115 -15.43 -5.95 6.49
C GLN A 115 -15.38 -4.42 6.69
N HIS A 116 -14.67 -3.68 5.83
CA HIS A 116 -14.58 -2.22 5.89
C HIS A 116 -15.68 -1.49 5.10
N VAL A 117 -16.45 -2.20 4.26
CA VAL A 117 -17.51 -1.61 3.41
C VAL A 117 -18.55 -0.82 4.20
N PRO A 118 -19.04 -1.26 5.38
CA PRO A 118 -19.99 -0.47 6.18
C PRO A 118 -19.42 0.89 6.59
N PHE A 119 -18.16 0.93 7.06
CA PHE A 119 -17.49 2.17 7.42
C PHE A 119 -17.31 3.08 6.21
N VAL A 120 -16.81 2.55 5.09
CA VAL A 120 -16.60 3.32 3.85
C VAL A 120 -17.92 3.93 3.38
N THR A 121 -19.02 3.17 3.45
CA THR A 121 -20.36 3.64 3.08
C THR A 121 -20.81 4.79 3.97
N ALA A 122 -20.68 4.64 5.30
CA ALA A 122 -21.05 5.67 6.26
C ALA A 122 -20.18 6.93 6.09
N CYS A 123 -18.87 6.78 5.94
CA CYS A 123 -17.94 7.87 5.71
C CYS A 123 -18.27 8.63 4.42
N ALA A 124 -18.51 7.93 3.31
CA ALA A 124 -18.80 8.56 2.02
C ALA A 124 -20.12 9.33 2.04
N LYS A 125 -21.14 8.79 2.73
CA LYS A 125 -22.42 9.47 2.96
C LYS A 125 -22.23 10.74 3.79
N ASN A 126 -21.54 10.64 4.93
CA ASN A 126 -21.33 11.76 5.86
C ASN A 126 -20.50 12.89 5.22
N ARG A 127 -19.56 12.55 4.33
CA ARG A 127 -18.76 13.52 3.58
C ARG A 127 -19.46 14.06 2.33
N GLY A 128 -20.64 13.55 1.99
CA GLY A 128 -21.37 13.96 0.79
C GLY A 128 -20.61 13.66 -0.51
N CYS A 129 -19.85 12.56 -0.58
CA CYS A 129 -19.00 12.25 -1.74
C CYS A 129 -19.80 12.11 -3.05
N ALA A 130 -21.09 11.79 -2.98
CA ALA A 130 -21.99 11.71 -4.13
C ALA A 130 -22.35 13.09 -4.73
N PHE A 131 -22.17 14.16 -3.96
CA PHE A 131 -22.66 15.50 -4.32
C PHE A 131 -21.56 16.55 -4.46
N ASP A 132 -20.41 16.39 -3.78
CA ASP A 132 -19.34 17.39 -3.89
C ASP A 132 -18.58 17.27 -5.21
N ARG A 133 -18.88 18.20 -6.12
CA ARG A 133 -18.28 18.29 -7.47
C ARG A 133 -17.17 19.34 -7.56
N ARG A 134 -16.85 20.03 -6.45
CA ARG A 134 -15.87 21.12 -6.42
C ARG A 134 -14.43 20.61 -6.51
N PRO A 135 -14.03 19.49 -5.88
CA PRO A 135 -12.67 18.99 -6.03
C PRO A 135 -12.38 18.56 -7.46
N ILE A 136 -11.14 18.78 -7.91
CA ILE A 136 -10.64 18.28 -9.20
C ILE A 136 -10.68 16.74 -9.27
N THR A 137 -10.60 16.09 -8.11
CA THR A 137 -10.70 14.64 -7.96
C THR A 137 -12.14 14.13 -7.94
N GLY A 138 -13.13 15.05 -7.97
CA GLY A 138 -14.53 14.75 -7.77
C GLY A 138 -14.81 14.02 -6.44
N GLY A 139 -15.91 13.29 -6.41
CA GLY A 139 -16.26 12.40 -5.32
C GLY A 139 -15.35 11.16 -5.25
N LEU A 140 -14.62 10.82 -6.30
CA LEU A 140 -13.78 9.61 -6.30
C LEU A 140 -12.63 9.76 -5.29
N GLY A 141 -11.98 10.92 -5.26
CA GLY A 141 -10.98 11.22 -4.23
C GLY A 141 -11.58 11.22 -2.81
N CYS A 142 -12.81 11.70 -2.66
CA CYS A 142 -13.54 11.66 -1.38
C CYS A 142 -13.77 10.22 -0.90
N VAL A 143 -14.17 9.31 -1.79
CA VAL A 143 -14.33 7.88 -1.47
C VAL A 143 -12.98 7.23 -1.17
N ALA A 144 -11.94 7.51 -1.96
CA ALA A 144 -10.59 6.98 -1.72
C ALA A 144 -10.07 7.36 -0.32
N ILE A 145 -10.35 8.59 0.16
CA ILE A 145 -10.04 8.99 1.54
C ILE A 145 -10.81 8.15 2.56
N CYS A 146 -12.08 7.83 2.31
CA CYS A 146 -12.84 6.95 3.21
C CYS A 146 -12.27 5.53 3.28
N ILE A 147 -11.79 5.01 2.15
CA ILE A 147 -11.11 3.71 2.07
C ILE A 147 -9.80 3.75 2.86
N GLN A 148 -8.94 4.72 2.59
CA GLN A 148 -7.68 4.93 3.32
C GLN A 148 -7.92 4.99 4.83
N ARG A 149 -8.92 5.76 5.27
CA ARG A 149 -9.29 5.87 6.69
C ARG A 149 -9.81 4.58 7.29
N SER A 150 -10.47 3.73 6.50
CA SER A 150 -11.01 2.46 6.98
C SER A 150 -9.92 1.42 7.26
N LEU A 151 -8.78 1.55 6.57
CA LEU A 151 -7.65 0.62 6.67
C LEU A 151 -6.58 1.07 7.67
N ASP A 152 -6.62 2.33 8.11
CA ASP A 152 -5.64 2.89 9.05
C ASP A 152 -5.87 2.30 10.46
N PRO A 153 -4.98 1.41 10.95
CA PRO A 153 -5.16 0.76 12.25
C PRO A 153 -4.97 1.74 13.42
N SER A 154 -4.35 2.90 13.20
CA SER A 154 -4.21 3.93 14.25
C SER A 154 -5.52 4.65 14.57
N ARG A 155 -6.58 4.36 13.80
CA ARG A 155 -7.91 4.97 13.92
C ARG A 155 -8.99 3.97 14.32
N GLU A 156 -8.65 2.96 15.12
CA GLU A 156 -9.68 2.21 15.82
C GLU A 156 -10.63 3.18 16.55
N PRO A 157 -11.95 2.96 16.47
CA PRO A 157 -12.95 3.82 17.11
C PRO A 157 -12.88 3.80 18.64
#